data_AF-F5R9E1-F1
#
_entry.id   AF-F5R9E1-F1
#
_cell.length_a   1.000
_cell.length_b   1.000
_cell.length_c   1.000
_cell.angle_alpha   90.00
_cell.angle_beta   90.00
_cell.angle_gamma   90.00
#
_symmetry.space_group_name_H-M   'P 1'
#
loop_
_entity.id
_entity.type
_entity.pdbx_description
1 polymer ?
#
loop_
_entity_poly.entity_id
_entity_poly.type
_entity_poly.pdbx_seq_one_letter_code
_entity_poly.pdbx_strand_id
1 'polypeptide(L)'
;MRTALTAVLAGTSMLAQAASLSGSFTADDYATVYLSTDLVADASEIISDKQTTWGGTQTFSGVALTPGQNYYLLVLARNVFSGPAMFVGDFALTGDGFRFSNGGQALLTNTTNWTVNESGFGAAGQTPVSLGTNASLQIWGARPAISGDAEAVWAYYADWANGYNGPAYFVTQITAVPEPAAFAMFAAGLGVLGTIARRRRV
;
A
#
# COMPACT_ATOMS: atom_id res chain seq x y z
N MET A 1 4.80 -24.06 -59.14
CA MET A 1 4.39 -22.92 -58.29
C MET A 1 4.55 -23.34 -56.83
N ARG A 2 5.47 -22.72 -56.09
CA ARG A 2 5.69 -23.00 -54.66
C ARG A 2 4.83 -22.04 -53.83
N THR A 3 3.84 -22.56 -53.13
CA THR A 3 2.96 -21.80 -52.25
C THR A 3 3.71 -21.50 -50.95
N ALA A 4 3.97 -20.22 -50.66
CA ALA A 4 4.55 -19.78 -49.39
C ALA A 4 3.42 -19.51 -48.39
N LEU A 5 3.38 -20.28 -47.30
CA LEU A 5 2.47 -20.04 -46.18
C LEU A 5 3.14 -19.02 -45.24
N THR A 6 2.62 -17.80 -45.20
CA THR A 6 3.04 -16.77 -44.24
C THR A 6 2.25 -16.97 -42.95
N ALA A 7 2.86 -17.52 -41.92
CA ALA A 7 2.28 -17.59 -40.59
C ALA A 7 2.41 -16.21 -39.92
N VAL A 8 1.29 -15.53 -39.70
CA VAL A 8 1.20 -14.32 -38.89
C VAL A 8 1.03 -14.77 -37.44
N LEU A 9 2.05 -14.62 -36.59
CA LEU A 9 1.87 -14.74 -35.14
C LEU A 9 1.31 -13.41 -34.62
N ALA A 10 0.04 -13.42 -34.23
CA ALA A 10 -0.55 -12.36 -33.43
C ALA A 10 -0.05 -12.51 -31.98
N GLY A 11 0.99 -11.76 -31.61
CA GLY A 11 1.40 -11.62 -30.23
C GLY A 11 0.48 -10.63 -29.53
N THR A 12 -0.39 -11.11 -28.66
CA THR A 12 -1.11 -10.25 -27.71
C THR A 12 -0.13 -9.74 -26.67
N SER A 13 0.40 -8.54 -26.86
CA SER A 13 1.05 -7.79 -25.78
C SER A 13 -0.02 -7.47 -24.73
N MET A 14 -0.04 -8.21 -23.61
CA MET A 14 -0.75 -7.73 -22.43
C MET A 14 0.01 -6.50 -21.96
N LEU A 15 -0.57 -5.31 -22.15
CA LEU A 15 -0.01 -4.08 -21.61
C LEU A 15 0.05 -4.26 -20.09
N ALA A 16 1.23 -4.23 -19.50
CA ALA A 16 1.37 -4.18 -18.05
C ALA A 16 0.60 -2.95 -17.57
N GLN A 17 -0.47 -3.16 -16.79
CA GLN A 17 -1.23 -2.05 -16.23
C GLN A 17 -0.33 -1.33 -15.23
N ALA A 18 -0.16 -0.02 -15.41
CA ALA A 18 0.61 0.79 -14.48
C ALA A 18 0.08 0.60 -13.05
N ALA A 19 0.94 0.16 -12.14
CA ALA A 19 0.56 -0.09 -10.77
C ALA A 19 0.23 1.23 -10.06
N SER A 20 -0.83 1.23 -9.27
CA SER A 20 -1.19 2.43 -8.50
C SER A 20 -1.77 2.09 -7.13
N LEU A 21 -1.56 2.99 -6.19
CA LEU A 21 -2.05 2.96 -4.82
C LEU A 21 -3.29 3.86 -4.67
N SER A 22 -4.25 3.39 -3.90
CA SER A 22 -5.40 4.14 -3.41
C SER A 22 -5.69 3.79 -1.97
N GLY A 23 -6.44 4.63 -1.26
CA GLY A 23 -6.91 4.29 0.07
C GLY A 23 -8.00 5.22 0.59
N SER A 24 -8.68 4.71 1.62
CA SER A 24 -9.66 5.41 2.44
C SER A 24 -9.23 5.33 3.89
N PHE A 25 -9.13 6.47 4.57
CA PHE A 25 -8.64 6.50 5.94
C PHE A 25 -9.25 7.60 6.77
N THR A 26 -9.08 7.48 8.08
CA THR A 26 -9.28 8.58 9.02
C THR A 26 -8.37 8.42 10.22
N ALA A 27 -8.30 9.48 11.01
CA ALA A 27 -7.61 9.52 12.27
C ALA A 27 -8.38 10.40 13.24
N ASP A 28 -8.09 10.20 14.53
CA ASP A 28 -8.50 11.06 15.62
C ASP A 28 -7.24 11.78 16.16
N ASP A 29 -6.96 13.02 15.75
CA ASP A 29 -7.78 13.94 14.95
C ASP A 29 -7.36 14.01 13.48
N TYR A 30 -6.08 14.18 13.22
CA TYR A 30 -5.53 14.49 11.90
C TYR A 30 -4.62 13.37 11.43
N ALA A 31 -4.48 13.24 10.11
CA ALA A 31 -3.52 12.31 9.55
C ALA A 31 -2.92 12.83 8.25
N THR A 32 -1.60 12.69 8.11
CA THR A 32 -0.92 12.88 6.84
C THR A 32 -0.38 11.53 6.37
N VAL A 33 -0.68 11.18 5.12
CA VAL A 33 -0.22 9.95 4.47
C VAL A 33 0.89 10.30 3.50
N TYR A 34 1.98 9.57 3.57
CA TYR A 34 3.13 9.71 2.69
C TYR A 34 3.44 8.40 1.97
N LEU A 35 3.99 8.54 0.77
CA LEU A 35 4.67 7.45 0.07
C LEU A 35 6.15 7.79 0.02
N SER A 36 7.00 6.85 0.43
CA SER A 36 8.44 7.08 0.50
C SER A 36 9.23 5.83 0.17
N THR A 37 10.47 6.00 -0.28
CA THR A 37 11.43 4.91 -0.43
C THR A 37 12.34 4.78 0.80
N ASP A 38 12.19 5.67 1.78
CA ASP A 38 12.95 5.73 3.04
C ASP A 38 12.02 6.08 4.22
N LEU A 39 12.42 5.74 5.45
CA LEU A 39 11.71 6.03 6.69
C LEU A 39 11.98 7.45 7.23
N VAL A 40 12.58 8.34 6.43
CA VAL A 40 12.81 9.73 6.81
C VAL A 40 11.73 10.62 6.18
N ALA A 41 10.92 11.27 7.03
CA ALA A 41 9.74 12.04 6.62
C ALA A 41 10.05 13.15 5.58
N ASP A 42 11.21 13.82 5.71
CA ASP A 42 11.60 14.95 4.85
C ASP A 42 11.89 14.54 3.39
N ALA A 43 12.11 13.25 3.14
CA ALA A 43 12.30 12.69 1.80
C ALA A 43 11.01 12.12 1.18
N SER A 44 9.89 12.20 1.91
CA SER A 44 8.64 11.52 1.57
C SER A 44 7.69 12.41 0.77
N GLU A 45 7.00 11.84 -0.22
CA GLU A 45 5.92 12.52 -0.94
C GLU A 45 4.64 12.48 -0.11
N ILE A 46 4.00 13.64 0.12
CA ILE A 46 2.67 13.70 0.72
C ILE A 46 1.65 13.29 -0.34
N ILE A 47 0.94 12.19 -0.12
CA ILE A 47 -0.10 11.70 -1.03
C ILE A 47 -1.51 12.07 -0.56
N SER A 48 -1.69 12.35 0.75
CA SER A 48 -2.95 12.84 1.30
C SER A 48 -2.75 13.51 2.66
N ASP A 49 -3.54 14.54 2.96
CA ASP A 49 -3.47 15.25 4.23
C ASP A 49 -4.88 15.58 4.76
N LYS A 50 -5.28 14.89 5.84
CA LYS A 50 -6.54 15.10 6.56
C LYS A 50 -6.33 16.11 7.69
N GLN A 51 -6.98 17.25 7.56
CA GLN A 51 -6.94 18.38 8.50
C GLN A 51 -8.28 18.59 9.25
N THR A 52 -9.21 17.65 9.13
CA THR A 52 -10.49 17.64 9.87
C THR A 52 -10.37 16.75 11.10
N THR A 53 -11.13 17.03 12.17
CA THR A 53 -11.20 16.18 13.37
C THR A 53 -11.87 14.83 13.10
N TRP A 54 -12.10 14.04 14.15
CA TRP A 54 -12.85 12.80 14.02
C TRP A 54 -14.20 12.99 13.30
N GLY A 55 -14.52 12.11 12.35
CA GLY A 55 -15.79 12.16 11.62
C GLY A 55 -15.65 11.95 10.12
N GLY A 56 -14.69 12.63 9.49
CA GLY A 56 -14.48 12.57 8.04
C GLY A 56 -13.59 11.41 7.60
N THR A 57 -14.02 10.64 6.59
CA THR A 57 -13.14 9.74 5.85
C THR A 57 -12.48 10.54 4.73
N GLN A 58 -11.15 10.47 4.66
CA GLN A 58 -10.37 11.00 3.54
C GLN A 58 -10.07 9.86 2.56
N THR A 59 -10.13 10.16 1.26
CA THR A 59 -9.78 9.21 0.21
C THR A 59 -8.73 9.80 -0.73
N PHE A 60 -7.94 8.93 -1.34
CA PHE A 60 -7.03 9.25 -2.44
C PHE A 60 -6.95 8.06 -3.41
N SER A 61 -6.59 8.32 -4.67
CA SER A 61 -6.48 7.26 -5.67
C SER A 61 -5.50 7.61 -6.78
N GLY A 62 -5.03 6.59 -7.50
CA GLY A 62 -4.19 6.77 -8.69
C GLY A 62 -2.75 7.20 -8.41
N VAL A 63 -2.25 7.01 -7.19
CA VAL A 63 -0.84 7.29 -6.85
C VAL A 63 0.04 6.28 -7.58
N ALA A 64 0.78 6.73 -8.58
CA ALA A 64 1.56 5.84 -9.45
C ALA A 64 2.76 5.24 -8.71
N LEU A 65 3.00 3.94 -8.92
CA LEU A 65 4.16 3.23 -8.38
C LEU A 65 5.16 2.88 -9.49
N THR A 66 6.45 3.09 -9.22
CA THR A 66 7.51 2.80 -10.19
C THR A 66 7.93 1.33 -10.12
N PRO A 67 7.78 0.53 -11.19
CA PRO A 67 8.12 -0.90 -11.15
C PRO A 67 9.52 -1.18 -10.61
N GLY A 68 9.64 -2.20 -9.75
CA GLY A 68 10.92 -2.61 -9.15
C GLY A 68 11.38 -1.76 -7.96
N GLN A 69 10.65 -0.70 -7.59
CA GLN A 69 10.96 0.14 -6.43
C GLN A 69 10.16 -0.28 -5.20
N ASN A 70 10.81 -0.54 -4.07
CA ASN A 70 10.10 -0.73 -2.80
C ASN A 70 9.68 0.62 -2.20
N TYR A 71 8.56 0.63 -1.49
CA TYR A 71 8.05 1.80 -0.80
C TYR A 71 7.63 1.47 0.63
N TYR A 72 7.57 2.52 1.43
CA TYR A 72 6.86 2.59 2.69
C TYR A 72 5.61 3.45 2.51
N LEU A 73 4.49 2.97 3.01
CA LEU A 73 3.31 3.78 3.26
C LEU A 73 3.40 4.26 4.71
N LEU A 74 3.55 5.57 4.87
CA LEU A 74 3.80 6.22 6.14
C LEU A 74 2.55 7.02 6.53
N VAL A 75 2.13 6.92 7.78
CA VAL A 75 0.99 7.70 8.29
C VAL A 75 1.36 8.39 9.59
N LEU A 76 1.34 9.72 9.55
CA LEU A 76 1.47 10.57 10.74
C LEU A 76 0.08 10.89 11.27
N ALA A 77 -0.36 10.16 12.29
CA ALA A 77 -1.57 10.49 13.03
C ALA A 77 -1.25 11.51 14.13
N ARG A 78 -2.09 12.52 14.32
CA ARG A 78 -1.90 13.60 15.30
C ARG A 78 -3.21 13.82 16.04
N ASN A 79 -3.17 13.77 17.36
CA ASN A 79 -4.24 14.25 18.22
C ASN A 79 -3.86 15.66 18.72
N VAL A 80 -4.76 16.63 18.60
CA VAL A 80 -4.51 18.01 19.07
C VAL A 80 -5.43 18.44 20.22
N PHE A 81 -6.48 17.66 20.50
CA PHE A 81 -7.46 17.96 21.55
C PHE A 81 -7.27 17.11 22.81
N SER A 82 -6.10 16.48 22.95
CA SER A 82 -5.71 15.53 24.01
C SER A 82 -6.26 14.12 23.81
N GLY A 83 -5.46 13.16 24.27
CA GLY A 83 -5.67 11.74 24.03
C GLY A 83 -4.69 11.20 23.00
N PRO A 84 -4.64 9.88 22.81
CA PRO A 84 -3.70 9.31 21.85
C PRO A 84 -4.17 9.46 20.38
N ALA A 85 -3.22 9.35 19.45
CA ALA A 85 -3.46 9.46 18.02
C ALA A 85 -3.86 8.12 17.39
N MET A 86 -5.14 7.99 17.03
CA MET A 86 -5.71 6.80 16.39
C MET A 86 -5.64 6.90 14.88
N PHE A 87 -5.52 5.74 14.22
CA PHE A 87 -5.61 5.61 12.76
C PHE A 87 -6.43 4.38 12.35
N VAL A 88 -7.26 4.51 11.33
CA VAL A 88 -7.98 3.39 10.69
C VAL A 88 -8.07 3.63 9.19
N GLY A 89 -7.91 2.58 8.38
CA GLY A 89 -8.00 2.72 6.94
C GLY A 89 -8.01 1.39 6.17
N ASP A 90 -8.37 1.50 4.90
CA ASP A 90 -8.17 0.48 3.88
C ASP A 90 -7.35 1.04 2.72
N PHE A 91 -6.51 0.18 2.15
CA PHE A 91 -5.59 0.51 1.08
C PHE A 91 -5.65 -0.57 0.01
N ALA A 92 -5.55 -0.14 -1.24
CA ALA A 92 -5.59 -1.03 -2.39
C ALA A 92 -4.48 -0.70 -3.39
N LEU A 93 -3.90 -1.76 -3.93
CA LEU A 93 -3.00 -1.74 -5.08
C LEU A 93 -3.77 -2.24 -6.30
N THR A 94 -3.59 -1.55 -7.41
CA THR A 94 -4.05 -2.00 -8.73
C THR A 94 -2.85 -2.25 -9.64
N GLY A 95 -3.05 -2.97 -10.74
CA GLY A 95 -1.96 -3.46 -11.58
C GLY A 95 -1.18 -4.62 -10.95
N ASP A 96 -0.08 -5.00 -11.58
CA ASP A 96 0.81 -6.08 -11.12
C ASP A 96 2.14 -5.53 -10.58
N GLY A 97 2.96 -6.41 -10.00
CA GLY A 97 4.34 -6.07 -9.63
C GLY A 97 4.55 -5.48 -8.23
N PHE A 98 3.51 -5.40 -7.40
CA PHE A 98 3.61 -4.97 -5.99
C PHE A 98 2.76 -5.82 -5.07
N ARG A 99 3.11 -5.85 -3.79
CA ARG A 99 2.31 -6.40 -2.70
C ARG A 99 2.48 -5.57 -1.45
N PHE A 100 1.43 -5.47 -0.63
CA PHE A 100 1.55 -4.99 0.74
C PHE A 100 2.29 -6.00 1.62
N SER A 101 2.63 -5.60 2.85
CA SER A 101 3.29 -6.44 3.85
C SER A 101 2.52 -7.71 4.25
N ASN A 102 1.22 -7.78 3.97
CA ASN A 102 0.41 -9.00 4.11
C ASN A 102 0.49 -9.95 2.90
N GLY A 103 1.29 -9.61 1.88
CA GLY A 103 1.43 -10.37 0.63
C GLY A 103 0.28 -10.19 -0.36
N GLY A 104 -0.68 -9.30 -0.09
CA GLY A 104 -1.87 -9.06 -0.92
C GLY A 104 -1.87 -7.73 -1.67
N GLN A 105 -2.95 -7.49 -2.41
CA GLN A 105 -3.26 -6.21 -3.10
C GLN A 105 -4.18 -5.30 -2.29
N ALA A 106 -4.70 -5.78 -1.17
CA ALA A 106 -5.49 -4.99 -0.23
C ALA A 106 -4.86 -5.11 1.14
N LEU A 107 -4.79 -4.00 1.87
CA LEU A 107 -4.31 -3.95 3.24
C LEU A 107 -5.26 -3.12 4.08
N LEU A 108 -5.76 -3.73 5.15
CA LEU A 108 -6.49 -3.03 6.19
C LEU A 108 -5.51 -2.62 7.29
N THR A 109 -5.85 -1.57 8.04
CA THR A 109 -5.19 -1.33 9.32
C THR A 109 -5.39 -2.54 10.24
N ASN A 110 -4.29 -3.02 10.82
CA ASN A 110 -4.26 -4.17 11.73
C ASN A 110 -2.98 -4.13 12.58
N THR A 111 -2.85 -5.04 13.53
CA THR A 111 -1.70 -5.12 14.45
C THR A 111 -0.51 -5.94 13.94
N THR A 112 -0.61 -6.62 12.79
CA THR A 112 0.42 -7.57 12.31
C THR A 112 1.23 -7.06 11.12
N ASN A 113 0.65 -6.17 10.33
CA ASN A 113 1.21 -5.66 9.09
C ASN A 113 1.59 -4.18 9.18
N TRP A 114 1.31 -3.56 10.31
CA TRP A 114 1.68 -2.19 10.63
C TRP A 114 2.60 -2.17 11.84
N THR A 115 3.51 -1.20 11.84
CA THR A 115 4.31 -0.84 13.01
C THR A 115 4.03 0.62 13.37
N VAL A 116 4.35 1.01 14.60
CA VAL A 116 4.13 2.37 15.09
C VAL A 116 5.26 2.85 15.99
N ASN A 117 5.55 4.15 15.96
CA ASN A 117 6.44 4.82 16.88
C ASN A 117 5.89 6.22 17.23
N GLU A 118 6.42 6.86 18.26
CA GLU A 118 5.96 8.18 18.75
C GLU A 118 6.98 9.31 18.54
N SER A 119 8.16 8.98 18.02
CA SER A 119 9.27 9.91 17.80
C SER A 119 9.58 10.18 16.33
N GLY A 120 9.18 9.27 15.44
CA GLY A 120 9.37 9.42 13.99
C GLY A 120 9.28 8.08 13.25
N PHE A 121 9.15 8.13 11.92
CA PHE A 121 9.06 6.93 11.06
C PHE A 121 10.34 6.07 11.07
N GLY A 122 11.52 6.69 11.22
CA GLY A 122 12.82 6.01 11.24
C GLY A 122 13.21 5.37 12.58
N ALA A 123 12.40 5.56 13.62
CA ALA A 123 12.65 4.96 14.91
C ALA A 123 12.18 3.49 14.94
N ALA A 124 12.64 2.72 15.94
CA ALA A 124 12.29 1.31 16.06
C ALA A 124 10.76 1.14 16.26
N GLY A 125 10.10 0.58 15.26
CA GLY A 125 8.66 0.35 15.27
C GLY A 125 8.25 -0.68 16.34
N GLN A 126 7.13 -0.41 17.01
CA GLN A 126 6.44 -1.32 17.92
C GLN A 126 5.17 -1.86 17.25
N THR A 127 4.59 -2.90 17.85
CA THR A 127 3.27 -3.41 17.45
C THR A 127 2.18 -2.45 17.91
N PRO A 128 1.30 -1.97 16.99
CA PRO A 128 0.15 -1.15 17.37
C PRO A 128 -0.83 -1.92 18.25
N VAL A 129 -1.63 -1.18 19.02
CA VAL A 129 -2.77 -1.73 19.76
C VAL A 129 -4.05 -1.53 18.96
N SER A 130 -4.86 -2.57 18.82
CA SER A 130 -6.21 -2.49 18.24
C SER A 130 -7.22 -2.13 19.32
N LEU A 131 -8.08 -1.13 19.05
CA LEU A 131 -9.26 -0.82 19.87
C LEU A 131 -10.56 -1.44 19.31
N GLY A 132 -10.42 -2.36 18.36
CA GLY A 132 -11.53 -3.01 17.69
C GLY A 132 -11.65 -2.63 16.22
N THR A 133 -12.56 -3.30 15.54
CA THR A 133 -12.80 -3.13 14.11
C THR A 133 -13.69 -1.92 13.85
N ASN A 134 -13.59 -1.35 12.65
CA ASN A 134 -14.38 -0.22 12.18
C ASN A 134 -15.89 -0.47 12.37
N ALA A 135 -16.37 -1.69 12.17
CA ALA A 135 -17.77 -2.07 12.36
C ALA A 135 -18.24 -2.00 13.83
N SER A 136 -17.33 -2.02 14.81
CA SER A 136 -17.61 -2.06 16.24
C SER A 136 -16.87 -0.99 17.04
N LEU A 137 -16.42 0.10 16.40
CA LEU A 137 -15.81 1.23 17.09
C LEU A 137 -16.84 1.89 18.01
N GLN A 138 -16.64 1.77 19.32
CA GLN A 138 -17.57 2.11 20.39
C GLN A 138 -18.19 3.52 20.28
N ILE A 139 -17.71 4.48 21.07
CA ILE A 139 -18.27 5.84 21.12
C ILE A 139 -18.01 6.64 19.84
N TRP A 140 -17.01 6.21 19.07
CA TRP A 140 -16.67 6.83 17.82
C TRP A 140 -17.69 6.49 16.74
N GLY A 141 -18.13 5.24 16.62
CA GLY A 141 -18.98 4.74 15.54
C GLY A 141 -18.19 4.37 14.27
N ALA A 142 -18.82 3.63 13.37
CA ALA A 142 -18.20 3.15 12.13
C ALA A 142 -17.92 4.28 11.14
N ARG A 143 -16.84 4.13 10.36
CA ARG A 143 -16.46 5.03 9.27
C ARG A 143 -16.96 4.52 7.92
N PRO A 144 -17.87 5.24 7.26
CA PRO A 144 -18.25 4.94 5.90
C PRO A 144 -17.03 5.01 4.95
N ALA A 145 -17.07 4.20 3.89
CA ALA A 145 -16.00 4.07 2.89
C ALA A 145 -14.67 3.47 3.40
N ILE A 146 -14.61 3.01 4.65
CA ILE A 146 -13.54 2.15 5.17
C ILE A 146 -14.16 0.79 5.47
N SER A 147 -13.48 -0.30 5.13
CA SER A 147 -13.91 -1.67 5.46
C SER A 147 -14.33 -1.82 6.93
N GLY A 148 -15.40 -2.57 7.19
CA GLY A 148 -15.86 -2.89 8.55
C GLY A 148 -14.85 -3.71 9.35
N ASP A 149 -13.96 -4.43 8.66
CA ASP A 149 -12.94 -5.31 9.27
C ASP A 149 -11.63 -4.58 9.59
N ALA A 150 -11.47 -3.32 9.17
CA ALA A 150 -10.26 -2.55 9.46
C ALA A 150 -10.17 -2.25 10.95
N GLU A 151 -9.02 -2.52 11.58
CA GLU A 151 -8.82 -2.25 13.00
C GLU A 151 -8.44 -0.79 13.21
N ALA A 152 -9.04 -0.14 14.19
CA ALA A 152 -8.55 1.15 14.65
C ALA A 152 -7.31 0.94 15.52
N VAL A 153 -6.15 1.37 15.03
CA VAL A 153 -4.84 1.11 15.61
C VAL A 153 -4.24 2.35 16.28
N TRP A 154 -3.50 2.11 17.36
CA TRP A 154 -2.95 3.10 18.28
C TRP A 154 -1.48 2.81 18.57
N ALA A 155 -0.71 3.84 18.97
CA ALA A 155 0.71 3.70 19.31
C ALA A 155 0.97 2.83 20.56
N TYR A 156 0.05 2.83 21.51
CA TYR A 156 0.14 2.11 22.78
C TYR A 156 -1.26 1.88 23.35
N TYR A 157 -1.36 1.21 24.50
CA TYR A 157 -2.64 1.03 25.19
C TYR A 157 -3.16 2.40 25.61
N ALA A 158 -4.28 2.84 25.02
CA ALA A 158 -4.90 4.13 25.29
C ALA A 158 -5.33 4.26 26.76
N ASP A 159 -4.39 4.53 27.65
CA ASP A 159 -4.68 4.91 29.02
C ASP A 159 -5.07 6.38 28.99
N TRP A 160 -6.36 6.67 29.05
CA TRP A 160 -6.86 8.04 29.10
C TRP A 160 -6.35 8.83 30.32
N ALA A 161 -5.96 8.13 31.40
CA ALA A 161 -5.44 8.74 32.62
C ALA A 161 -3.93 9.04 32.56
N ASN A 162 -3.18 8.31 31.74
CA ASN A 162 -1.72 8.47 31.55
C ASN A 162 -1.34 8.77 30.08
N GLY A 163 -2.32 9.16 29.27
CA GLY A 163 -2.23 9.17 27.82
C GLY A 163 -1.17 10.14 27.34
N TYR A 164 -0.14 9.61 26.69
CA TYR A 164 0.79 10.44 25.92
C TYR A 164 0.01 11.27 24.90
N ASN A 165 0.23 12.58 24.95
CA ASN A 165 -0.33 13.49 23.96
C ASN A 165 0.77 13.75 22.93
N GLY A 166 0.59 13.22 21.73
CA GLY A 166 1.62 13.36 20.70
C GLY A 166 1.32 12.60 19.42
N PRO A 167 2.19 12.78 18.42
CA PRO A 167 2.06 12.12 17.13
C PRO A 167 2.31 10.61 17.23
N ALA A 168 1.63 9.86 16.38
CA ALA A 168 1.90 8.45 16.12
C ALA A 168 2.31 8.27 14.65
N TYR A 169 3.43 7.58 14.45
CA TYR A 169 4.09 7.36 13.16
C TYR A 169 3.88 5.91 12.77
N PHE A 170 2.85 5.63 11.99
CA PHE A 170 2.54 4.28 11.50
C PHE A 170 3.26 4.00 10.19
N VAL A 171 3.75 2.77 10.06
CA VAL A 171 4.54 2.34 8.90
C VAL A 171 4.08 0.96 8.45
N THR A 172 3.88 0.82 7.14
CA THR A 172 3.79 -0.48 6.45
C THR A 172 4.61 -0.46 5.16
N GLN A 173 4.95 -1.65 4.65
CA GLN A 173 5.75 -1.82 3.45
C GLN A 173 4.89 -2.17 2.24
N ILE A 174 5.29 -1.63 1.10
CA ILE A 174 4.84 -2.02 -0.23
C ILE A 174 6.08 -2.54 -0.96
N THR A 175 6.11 -3.84 -1.24
CA THR A 175 7.26 -4.50 -1.85
C THR A 175 7.01 -4.69 -3.33
N ALA A 176 7.96 -4.28 -4.16
CA ALA A 176 7.97 -4.63 -5.56
C ALA A 176 8.24 -6.14 -5.71
N VAL A 177 7.38 -6.80 -6.48
CA VAL A 177 7.51 -8.22 -6.80
C VAL A 177 8.09 -8.34 -8.20
N PRO A 178 9.19 -9.10 -8.40
CA PRO A 178 9.72 -9.36 -9.72
C PRO A 178 8.63 -9.90 -10.65
N GLU A 179 8.61 -9.43 -11.89
CA GLU A 179 7.67 -9.98 -12.86
C GLU A 179 7.87 -11.50 -13.00
N PRO A 180 6.79 -12.28 -13.14
CA PRO A 180 6.90 -13.72 -13.22
C PRO A 180 7.89 -14.12 -14.33
N ALA A 181 8.85 -14.99 -14.00
CA ALA A 181 9.83 -15.53 -14.95
C ALA A 181 9.20 -16.19 -16.20
N ALA A 182 7.88 -16.42 -16.19
CA ALA A 182 7.08 -16.77 -17.35
C ALA A 182 7.35 -15.86 -18.56
N PHE A 183 7.55 -14.54 -18.38
CA PHE A 183 7.87 -13.65 -19.50
C PHE A 183 9.27 -13.90 -20.07
N ALA A 184 10.27 -14.06 -19.21
CA ALA A 184 11.62 -14.40 -19.62
C ALA A 184 11.66 -15.76 -20.35
N MET A 185 10.93 -16.75 -19.83
CA MET A 185 10.81 -18.07 -20.43
C MET A 185 10.01 -18.06 -21.75
N PHE A 186 8.95 -17.27 -21.85
CA PHE A 186 8.19 -17.09 -23.08
C PHE A 186 9.03 -16.40 -24.16
N ALA A 187 9.74 -15.32 -23.82
CA ALA A 187 10.66 -14.64 -24.72
C ALA A 187 11.81 -15.55 -25.17
N ALA A 188 12.39 -16.32 -24.24
CA ALA A 188 13.41 -17.31 -24.56
C ALA A 188 12.86 -18.41 -25.50
N GLY A 189 11.65 -18.90 -25.24
CA GLY A 189 10.96 -19.87 -26.09
C GLY A 189 10.73 -19.36 -27.52
N LEU A 190 10.27 -18.11 -27.67
CA LEU A 190 10.14 -17.46 -28.97
C LEU A 190 11.50 -17.27 -29.67
N GLY A 191 12.55 -16.91 -28.94
CA GLY A 191 13.91 -16.82 -29.47
C GLY A 191 14.40 -18.14 -30.06
N VAL A 192 14.22 -19.25 -29.33
CA VAL A 192 14.57 -20.59 -29.81
C VAL A 192 13.78 -20.97 -31.06
N LEU A 193 12.46 -20.75 -31.07
CA LEU A 193 11.62 -21.05 -32.24
C LEU A 193 12.02 -20.22 -33.47
N GLY A 194 12.36 -18.95 -33.28
CA GLY A 194 12.86 -18.08 -34.35
C GLY A 194 14.18 -18.57 -34.95
N THR A 195 15.11 -19.03 -34.12
CA THR A 195 16.39 -19.59 -34.62
C THR A 195 16.20 -20.90 -35.38
N ILE A 196 15.30 -21.77 -34.93
CA ILE A 196 14.97 -23.04 -35.61
C ILE A 196 14.30 -22.76 -36.97
N ALA A 197 13.35 -21.82 -37.02
CA ALA A 197 12.68 -21.43 -38.26
C ALA A 197 13.65 -20.83 -39.28
N ARG A 198 14.64 -20.04 -38.84
CA ARG A 198 15.69 -19.48 -39.70
C ARG A 198 16.61 -20.56 -40.28
N ARG A 199 16.96 -21.58 -39.48
CA ARG A 199 17.81 -22.70 -39.93
C ARG A 199 17.13 -23.63 -40.95
N ARG A 200 15.81 -23.68 -40.97
CA ARG A 200 15.04 -24.50 -41.95
C ARG A 200 14.81 -23.82 -43.31
N ARG A 201 15.20 -22.55 -43.46
CA ARG A 201 15.08 -21.78 -44.70
C ARG A 201 16.40 -21.62 -45.47
N VAL A 202 17.53 -22.02 -44.88
CA VAL A 202 18.85 -22.15 -45.54
C VAL A 202 19.05 -23.60 -45.91
#